data_AF-A0A7X5JCR2-F1
#
_entry.id   AF-A0A7X5JCR2-F1
#
_cell.length_a   1.000
_cell.length_b   1.000
_cell.length_c   1.000
_cell.angle_alpha   90.00
_cell.angle_beta   90.00
_cell.angle_gamma   90.00
#
_symmetry.space_group_name_H-M   'P 1'
#
loop_
_entity.id
_entity.type
_entity.pdbx_description
1 polymer ?
#
loop_
_entity_poly.entity_id
_entity_poly.type
_entity_poly.pdbx_seq_one_letter_code
_entity_poly.pdbx_strand_id
1 'polypeptide(L)' 'MNKKRKKQKITQKKRKISQKRRVIKRIQKKKVKKISLGAISIEELIKRGRSRRFVTQDEILKYFPKVEENIDLLEKIYDS' A
#
# COMPACT_ATOMS: atom_id res chain seq x y z
N MET A 1 -60.25 -36.82 22.87
CA MET A 1 -59.96 -37.79 21.80
C MET A 1 -59.54 -37.04 20.54
N ASN A 2 -58.32 -37.28 20.08
CA ASN A 2 -57.56 -36.41 19.15
C ASN A 2 -58.10 -36.43 17.72
N LYS A 3 -58.29 -35.24 17.10
CA LYS A 3 -58.47 -35.11 15.65
C LYS A 3 -57.35 -34.25 15.06
N LYS A 4 -56.38 -34.93 14.44
CA LYS A 4 -55.29 -34.37 13.61
C LYS A 4 -55.85 -33.32 12.64
N ARG A 5 -55.26 -32.12 12.61
CA ARG A 5 -55.40 -31.19 11.48
C ARG A 5 -54.02 -30.78 10.95
N LYS A 6 -53.85 -31.05 9.65
CA LYS A 6 -52.66 -30.88 8.81
C LYS A 6 -52.08 -29.47 8.91
N LYS A 7 -50.76 -29.36 9.13
CA LYS A 7 -50.01 -28.11 8.93
C LYS A 7 -49.91 -27.82 7.43
N GLN A 8 -50.52 -26.71 7.00
CA GLN A 8 -50.41 -26.21 5.63
C GLN A 8 -49.01 -25.62 5.41
N LYS A 9 -48.36 -26.05 4.32
CA LYS A 9 -47.10 -25.47 3.82
C LYS A 9 -47.39 -24.09 3.23
N ILE A 10 -46.98 -23.03 3.92
CA ILE A 10 -46.96 -21.67 3.35
C ILE A 10 -45.61 -21.50 2.65
N THR A 11 -45.59 -21.75 1.35
CA THR A 11 -44.45 -21.49 0.47
C THR A 11 -44.29 -19.98 0.30
N GLN A 12 -43.41 -19.38 1.10
CA GLN A 12 -43.09 -17.95 0.95
C GLN A 12 -42.22 -17.75 -0.30
N LYS A 13 -42.89 -17.24 -1.33
CA LYS A 13 -42.35 -16.79 -2.62
C LYS A 13 -41.27 -15.72 -2.37
N LYS A 14 -39.99 -16.08 -2.46
CA LYS A 14 -38.87 -15.14 -2.39
C LYS A 14 -38.98 -14.14 -3.55
N ARG A 15 -39.31 -12.88 -3.23
CA ARG A 15 -39.25 -11.76 -4.16
C ARG A 15 -37.79 -11.58 -4.60
N LYS A 16 -37.52 -11.73 -5.90
CA LYS A 16 -36.21 -11.40 -6.50
C LYS A 16 -36.00 -9.89 -6.38
N ILE A 17 -35.25 -9.47 -5.37
CA ILE A 17 -34.75 -8.11 -5.28
C ILE A 17 -33.64 -8.00 -6.32
N SER A 18 -33.98 -7.35 -7.44
CA SER A 18 -33.06 -6.93 -8.48
C SER A 18 -32.02 -5.99 -7.86
N GLN A 19 -30.88 -6.55 -7.45
CA GLN A 19 -29.73 -5.77 -7.04
C GLN A 19 -29.10 -5.17 -8.28
N LYS A 20 -29.46 -3.92 -8.58
CA LYS A 20 -28.80 -3.07 -9.57
C LYS A 20 -27.31 -3.03 -9.21
N ARG A 21 -26.49 -3.81 -9.93
CA ARG A 21 -25.03 -3.81 -9.78
C ARG A 21 -24.53 -2.39 -10.03
N ARG A 22 -24.16 -1.68 -8.97
CA ARG A 22 -23.40 -0.44 -9.09
C ARG A 22 -22.06 -0.81 -9.72
N VAL A 23 -21.88 -0.44 -10.99
CA VAL A 23 -20.59 -0.48 -11.67
C VAL A 23 -19.68 0.47 -10.91
N ILE A 24 -18.84 -0.08 -10.03
CA ILE A 24 -17.79 0.67 -9.37
C ILE A 24 -16.79 0.98 -10.48
N LYS A 25 -16.86 2.21 -11.02
CA LYS A 25 -15.81 2.72 -11.90
C LYS A 25 -14.49 2.61 -11.12
N ARG A 26 -13.60 1.73 -11.60
CA ARG A 26 -12.23 1.59 -11.11
C ARG A 26 -11.56 2.94 -11.32
N ILE A 27 -11.51 3.76 -10.28
CA ILE A 27 -10.67 4.95 -10.26
C ILE A 27 -9.25 4.41 -10.35
N GLN A 28 -8.63 4.55 -11.52
CA GLN A 28 -7.22 4.28 -11.70
C GLN A 28 -6.51 5.24 -10.76
N LYS A 29 -6.01 4.72 -9.63
CA LYS A 29 -5.15 5.48 -8.74
C LYS A 29 -3.92 5.82 -9.58
N LYS A 30 -3.85 7.06 -10.10
CA LYS A 30 -2.59 7.64 -10.55
C LYS A 30 -1.59 7.32 -9.45
N LYS A 31 -0.49 6.65 -9.79
CA LYS A 31 0.65 6.48 -8.88
C LYS A 31 1.18 7.89 -8.60
N VAL A 32 0.57 8.56 -7.62
CA VAL A 32 1.20 9.69 -6.97
C VAL A 32 2.50 9.10 -6.45
N LYS A 33 3.64 9.51 -7.03
CA LYS A 33 4.95 9.18 -6.48
C LYS A 33 4.88 9.66 -5.04
N LYS A 34 4.64 8.73 -4.10
CA LYS A 34 4.89 8.98 -2.69
C LYS A 34 6.38 9.22 -2.66
N ILE A 35 6.77 10.48 -2.63
CA ILE A 35 8.12 10.86 -2.30
C ILE A 35 8.28 10.34 -0.88
N SER A 36 8.91 9.17 -0.74
CA SER A 36 9.20 8.61 0.56
C SER A 36 10.16 9.57 1.23
N LEU A 37 10.03 9.77 2.54
CA LEU A 37 10.97 10.59 3.31
C LEU A 37 12.43 10.18 3.04
N GLY A 38 12.67 8.88 2.78
CA GLY A 38 13.98 8.37 2.36
C GLY A 38 14.49 8.91 1.02
N ALA A 39 13.63 9.14 0.03
CA ALA A 39 14.07 9.70 -1.27
C ALA A 39 14.59 11.13 -1.13
N ILE A 40 13.97 11.94 -0.26
CA ILE A 40 14.41 13.31 0.03
C ILE A 40 15.77 13.29 0.72
N SER A 41 15.94 12.39 1.69
CA SER A 41 17.21 12.24 2.41
C SER A 41 18.37 11.79 1.51
N ILE A 42 18.12 10.95 0.49
CA ILE A 42 19.15 10.52 -0.47
C ILE A 42 19.56 11.67 -1.39
N GLU A 43 18.60 12.41 -1.96
CA GLU A 43 18.92 13.56 -2.83
C GLU A 43 19.74 14.63 -2.08
N GLU A 44 19.41 14.87 -0.80
CA GLU A 44 20.15 15.81 0.04
C GLU A 44 21.59 15.32 0.32
N LEU A 45 21.74 14.03 0.63
CA LEU A 45 23.04 13.39 0.84
C LEU A 45 23.92 13.50 -0.42
N ILE A 46 23.37 13.17 -1.59
CA ILE A 46 24.06 13.28 -2.89
C ILE A 46 24.41 14.73 -3.18
N LYS A 47 23.47 15.67 -3.00
CA LYS A 47 23.73 17.10 -3.25
C LYS A 47 24.89 17.62 -2.40
N ARG A 48 25.00 17.14 -1.16
CA ARG A 48 26.08 17.50 -0.23
C ARG A 48 27.42 16.82 -0.57
N GLY A 49 27.38 15.59 -1.09
CA GLY A 49 28.56 14.88 -1.56
C GLY A 49 29.07 15.38 -2.92
N ARG A 50 28.17 15.90 -3.77
CA ARG A 50 28.46 16.28 -5.17
C ARG A 50 29.57 17.32 -5.31
N SER A 51 29.66 18.28 -4.40
CA SER A 51 30.77 19.26 -4.40
C SER A 51 32.13 18.62 -4.15
N ARG A 52 32.17 17.58 -3.31
CA ARG A 52 33.37 16.83 -2.92
C ARG A 52 33.62 15.61 -3.79
N ARG A 53 32.64 15.19 -4.60
CA ARG A 53 32.65 14.00 -5.49
C ARG A 53 32.71 12.66 -4.74
N PHE A 54 32.40 12.67 -3.45
CA PHE A 54 32.25 11.46 -2.64
C PHE A 54 31.28 11.73 -1.48
N VAL A 55 30.78 10.65 -0.90
CA VAL A 55 30.02 10.64 0.36
C VAL A 55 30.72 9.65 1.28
N THR A 56 30.86 10.02 2.55
CA THR A 56 31.46 9.14 3.57
C THR A 56 30.43 8.22 4.22
N GLN A 57 30.87 7.10 4.76
CA GLN A 57 30.00 6.20 5.52
C GLN A 57 29.36 6.90 6.71
N ASP A 58 30.10 7.75 7.44
CA ASP A 58 29.55 8.55 8.55
C ASP A 58 28.41 9.46 8.10
N GLU A 59 28.51 10.06 6.91
CA GLU A 59 27.42 10.86 6.34
C GLU A 59 26.21 9.99 6.00
N ILE A 60 26.41 8.80 5.44
CA ILE A 60 25.31 7.86 5.19
C ILE A 60 24.63 7.48 6.52
N LEU A 61 25.39 7.09 7.53
CA LEU A 61 24.88 6.69 8.85
C LEU A 61 24.16 7.83 9.59
N LYS A 62 24.62 9.07 9.41
CA LYS A 62 23.96 10.25 10.00
C LYS A 62 22.54 10.46 9.45
N TYR A 63 22.33 10.21 8.16
CA TYR A 63 21.00 10.31 7.53
C TYR A 63 20.19 9.02 7.70
N PHE A 64 20.87 7.88 7.77
CA PHE A 64 20.28 6.54 7.82
C PHE A 64 20.97 5.66 8.88
N PRO A 65 20.67 5.84 10.19
CA PRO A 65 21.40 5.16 11.27
C PRO A 65 21.31 3.62 11.26
N LYS A 66 20.31 3.07 10.56
CA LYS A 66 20.05 1.63 10.43
C LYS A 66 20.09 1.18 8.97
N VAL A 67 20.82 1.90 8.11
CA VAL A 67 20.91 1.58 6.68
C VAL A 67 21.40 0.15 6.44
N GLU A 68 22.25 -0.36 7.32
CA GLU A 68 22.83 -1.70 7.25
C GLU A 68 21.79 -2.81 7.46
N GLU A 69 20.69 -2.52 8.16
CA GLU A 69 19.57 -3.45 8.34
C GLU A 69 18.73 -3.59 7.05
N ASN A 70 18.91 -2.69 6.07
CA ASN A 70 18.16 -2.64 4.82
C ASN A 70 19.09 -2.58 3.61
N ILE A 71 19.54 -3.76 3.15
CA ILE A 71 20.46 -3.92 2.02
C ILE A 71 19.90 -3.28 0.74
N ASP A 72 18.60 -3.44 0.45
CA ASP A 72 17.96 -2.85 -0.74
C ASP A 72 18.03 -1.31 -0.77
N LEU A 73 18.09 -0.66 0.39
CA LEU A 73 18.28 0.79 0.49
C LEU A 73 19.76 1.15 0.32
N LEU A 74 20.64 0.38 0.92
CA LEU A 74 22.08 0.60 0.86
C LEU A 74 22.61 0.46 -0.58
N GLU A 75 22.17 -0.56 -1.32
CA GLU A 75 22.49 -0.74 -2.74
C GLU A 75 22.07 0.47 -3.57
N LYS A 76 20.85 0.98 -3.36
CA LYS A 76 20.37 2.18 -4.07
C LYS A 76 21.23 3.40 -3.79
N ILE A 77 21.75 3.55 -2.58
CA ILE A 77 22.63 4.68 -2.23
C ILE A 77 23.95 4.57 -3.00
N TYR A 78 24.49 3.36 -3.18
CA TYR A 78 25.72 3.14 -3.94
C TYR A 78 25.54 3.25 -5.46
N ASP A 79 24.38 2.87 -5.99
CA ASP A 79 24.06 2.94 -7.43
C ASP A 79 23.70 4.36 -7.93
N SER A 80 23.58 5.34 -7.02
CA SER A 80 23.14 6.72 -7.31
C SER A 80 24.28 7.64 -7.77
#